data_AF-A0A847MAS0-F1
#
_entry.id   AF-A0A847MAS0-F1
#
_cell.length_a   1.000
_cell.length_b   1.000
_cell.length_c   1.000
_cell.angle_alpha   90.00
_cell.angle_beta   90.00
_cell.angle_gamma   90.00
#
_symmetry.space_group_name_H-M   'P 1'
#
loop_
_entity.id
_entity.type
_entity.pdbx_description
1 polymer ?
#
loop_
_entity_poly.entity_id
_entity_poly.type
_entity_poly.pdbx_seq_one_letter_code
_entity_poly.pdbx_strand_id
1 'polypeptide(L)' 'MLENQALAAHSLWEQVLPLLRERMGPATLDGLLKQSVPTSYDDGTLVLAVPNDFTGKIISKQHRP' A
#
# COMPACT_ATOMS: atom_id res chain seq x y z
N MET A 1 18.87 4.26 -11.39
CA MET A 1 18.67 4.08 -9.93
C MET A 1 17.19 4.09 -9.54
N LEU A 2 16.34 4.95 -10.11
CA LEU A 2 14.89 5.01 -9.82
C LEU A 2 14.11 3.72 -10.16
N GLU A 3 14.45 3.03 -11.25
CA GLU A 3 13.76 1.77 -11.64
C GLU A 3 13.88 0.67 -10.58
N ASN A 4 15.02 0.62 -9.87
CA ASN A 4 15.26 -0.42 -8.87
C ASN A 4 14.39 -0.22 -7.62
N GLN A 5 14.05 1.02 -7.28
CA GLN A 5 13.17 1.33 -6.15
C GLN A 5 11.71 1.04 -6.44
N ALA A 6 11.24 1.34 -7.66
CA ALA A 6 9.87 1.04 -8.06
C ALA A 6 9.62 -0.49 -8.10
N LEU A 7 10.58 -1.26 -8.62
CA LEU A 7 10.54 -2.73 -8.59
C LEU A 7 10.52 -3.26 -7.15
N ALA A 8 11.40 -2.78 -6.27
CA ALA A 8 11.41 -3.18 -4.86
C ALA A 8 10.09 -2.83 -4.15
N ALA A 9 9.51 -1.67 -4.43
CA ALA A 9 8.23 -1.24 -3.89
C ALA A 9 7.09 -2.17 -4.34
N HIS A 10 7.08 -2.60 -5.61
CA HIS A 10 6.09 -3.53 -6.13
C HIS A 10 6.21 -4.91 -5.48
N SER A 11 7.42 -5.47 -5.42
CA SER A 11 7.65 -6.76 -4.78
C SER A 11 7.32 -6.76 -3.29
N LEU A 12 7.58 -5.66 -2.58
CA LEU A 12 7.18 -5.52 -1.18
C LEU A 12 5.66 -5.45 -1.03
N TRP A 13 4.98 -4.69 -1.90
CA TRP A 13 3.53 -4.55 -1.87
C TRP A 13 2.80 -5.87 -2.10
N GLU A 14 3.27 -6.68 -3.06
CA GLU A 14 2.71 -8.02 -3.32
C GLU A 14 2.83 -8.96 -2.11
N GLN A 15 3.91 -8.86 -1.34
CA GLN A 15 4.12 -9.65 -0.12
C GLN A 15 3.23 -9.17 1.04
N VAL A 16 2.96 -7.86 1.11
CA VAL A 16 2.19 -7.25 2.21
C VAL A 16 0.68 -7.37 1.99
N LEU A 17 0.21 -7.37 0.74
CA LEU A 17 -1.23 -7.44 0.42
C LEU A 17 -1.97 -8.63 1.07
N PRO A 18 -1.45 -9.88 1.05
CA PRO A 18 -2.07 -11.00 1.76
C PRO A 18 -2.15 -10.78 3.27
N LEU A 19 -1.11 -10.21 3.89
CA LEU A 19 -1.06 -9.95 5.33
C LEU A 19 -2.06 -8.86 5.74
N LEU A 20 -2.23 -7.84 4.89
CA LEU A 20 -3.26 -6.82 5.08
C LEU A 20 -4.66 -7.40 4.91
N ARG A 21 -4.87 -8.38 4.01
CA ARG A 21 -6.17 -9.05 3.80
C ARG A 21 -6.64 -9.78 5.04
N GLU A 22 -5.72 -10.41 5.78
CA GLU A 22 -6.04 -11.11 7.02
C GLU A 22 -6.46 -10.15 8.14
N ARG A 23 -5.96 -8.91 8.12
CA ARG A 23 -6.20 -7.90 9.16
C ARG A 23 -7.36 -6.95 8.85
N MET A 24 -7.51 -6.60 7.58
CA MET A 24 -8.48 -5.65 7.07
C MET A 24 -9.50 -6.46 6.29
N GLY A 25 -10.71 -6.59 6.83
CA GLY A 25 -11.76 -7.42 6.23
C GLY A 25 -11.91 -7.19 4.71
N PRO A 26 -12.39 -8.21 3.97
CA PRO A 26 -12.26 -8.28 2.51
C PRO A 26 -12.77 -7.05 1.76
N ALA A 27 -13.83 -6.39 2.25
CA ALA A 27 -14.39 -5.18 1.65
C ALA A 27 -13.42 -3.97 1.69
N THR A 28 -12.68 -3.80 2.78
CA THR A 28 -11.69 -2.72 2.93
C THR A 28 -10.50 -2.96 2.01
N LEU A 29 -10.06 -4.21 1.88
CA LEU A 29 -8.94 -4.57 1.02
C LEU A 29 -9.27 -4.42 -0.47
N ASP A 30 -10.38 -4.98 -0.93
CA ASP A 30 -10.79 -4.92 -2.34
C ASP A 30 -11.14 -3.50 -2.77
N GLY A 31 -11.72 -2.69 -1.89
CA GLY A 31 -12.13 -1.31 -2.20
C GLY A 31 -11.01 -0.27 -2.16
N LEU A 32 -9.97 -0.48 -1.33
CA LEU A 32 -8.96 0.56 -1.05
C LEU A 32 -7.56 0.17 -1.50
N LEU A 33 -7.12 -1.05 -1.17
CA LEU A 33 -5.72 -1.45 -1.36
C LEU A 33 -5.47 -2.01 -2.75
N LYS A 34 -6.46 -2.64 -3.37
CA LYS A 34 -6.35 -3.21 -4.73
C LYS A 34 -6.17 -2.16 -5.83
N GLN A 35 -6.65 -0.94 -5.59
CA GLN A 35 -6.49 0.20 -6.50
C GLN A 35 -5.28 1.06 -6.15
N SER A 36 -4.58 0.74 -5.06
CA SER A 36 -3.38 1.46 -4.65
C SER A 36 -2.16 0.89 -5.35
N VAL A 37 -1.27 1.78 -5.80
CA VAL A 37 -0.07 1.42 -6.56
C VAL A 37 1.16 1.88 -5.78
N PRO A 38 2.12 0.99 -5.48
CA PRO A 38 3.38 1.38 -4.85
C PRO A 38 4.20 2.22 -5.82
N THR A 39 4.66 3.38 -5.35
CA THR A 39 5.41 4.35 -6.18
C THR A 39 6.89 4.35 -5.87
N SER A 40 7.26 4.18 -4.60
CA SER A 40 8.65 4.09 -4.18
C SER A 40 8.78 3.35 -2.86
N TYR A 41 9.97 2.77 -2.64
CA TYR A 41 10.38 2.20 -1.37
C TYR A 41 11.80 2.65 -1.10
N ASP A 42 11.97 3.38 0.00
CA ASP A 42 13.27 3.90 0.45
C ASP A 42 13.33 3.90 1.97
N ASP A 43 14.48 3.48 2.52
CA ASP A 43 14.79 3.45 3.94
C ASP A 43 13.63 2.95 4.85
N GLY A 44 13.01 1.83 4.48
CA GLY A 44 11.91 1.23 5.24
C GLY A 44 10.54 1.91 5.07
N THR A 45 10.46 2.95 4.24
CA THR A 45 9.23 3.69 3.95
C THR A 45 8.68 3.29 2.58
N LEU A 46 7.49 2.66 2.56
CA LEU A 46 6.75 2.37 1.34
C LEU A 46 5.76 3.51 1.04
N VAL A 47 5.87 4.11 -0.14
CA VAL A 47 4.94 5.14 -0.62
C VAL A 47 3.92 4.51 -1.56
N LEU A 48 2.65 4.80 -1.30
CA LEU A 48 1.51 4.29 -2.05
C LEU A 48 0.75 5.44 -2.69
N ALA A 49 0.55 5.38 -4.01
CA ALA A 49 -0.48 6.17 -4.68
C ALA A 49 -1.83 5.51 -4.42
N VAL A 50 -2.78 6.29 -3.93
CA VAL A 50 -4.16 5.87 -3.67
C VAL A 50 -5.09 6.52 -4.69
N PRO A 51 -6.24 5.90 -5.02
CA PRO A 51 -7.16 6.42 -6.04
C PRO A 51 -7.79 7.77 -5.68
N ASN A 52 -7.91 8.11 -4.38
CA ASN A 52 -8.42 9.39 -3.91
C ASN A 52 -8.05 9.67 -2.45
N ASP A 53 -8.25 10.92 -2.01
CA ASP A 53 -8.01 11.39 -0.64
C ASP A 53 -8.80 10.62 0.43
N PHE A 54 -10.01 10.18 0.11
CA PHE A 54 -10.83 9.43 1.05
C PHE A 54 -10.17 8.09 1.40
N THR A 55 -9.66 7.38 0.39
CA THR A 55 -8.87 6.16 0.56
C THR A 55 -7.61 6.42 1.40
N GLY A 56 -6.87 7.47 1.09
CA GLY A 56 -5.69 7.87 1.86
C GLY A 56 -6.01 8.14 3.34
N LYS A 57 -7.14 8.78 3.63
CA LYS A 57 -7.62 9.05 5.00
C LYS A 57 -8.03 7.79 5.77
N ILE A 58 -8.59 6.78 5.10
CA ILE A 58 -8.93 5.51 5.78
C ILE A 58 -7.65 4.74 6.13
N ILE A 59 -6.75 4.57 5.15
CA ILE A 59 -5.51 3.79 5.34
C ILE A 59 -4.65 4.45 6.43
N SER A 60 -4.48 5.77 6.39
CA SER A 60 -3.69 6.50 7.39
C SER A 60 -4.28 6.46 8.80
N LYS A 61 -5.61 6.35 8.96
CA LYS A 61 -6.25 6.21 10.27
C LYS A 61 -6.06 4.83 10.89
N GLN A 62 -5.95 3.78 10.07
CA GLN A 62 -5.79 2.40 10.53
C GLN A 62 -4.32 2.02 10.80
N HIS A 63 -3.37 2.79 10.28
CA HIS A 63 -1.93 2.49 10.34
C HIS A 63 -1.07 3.60 10.94
N ARG A 64 -1.62 4.47 11.81
CA ARG A 64 -0.75 5.30 12.66
C ARG A 64 0.02 4.38 13.63
N PRO A 65 1.33 4.62 13.85
CA PRO A 65 2.06 3.95 14.92
C PRO A 65 1.40 4.15 16.28
#